data_AF-A0A371G3J5-F1
#
_entry.id   AF-A0A371G3J5-F1
#
_cell.length_a   1.000
_cell.length_b   1.000
_cell.length_c   1.000
_cell.angle_alpha   90.00
_cell.angle_beta   90.00
_cell.angle_gamma   90.00
#
_symmetry.space_group_name_H-M   'P 1'
#
loop_
_entity.id
_entity.type
_entity.pdbx_description
1 polymer ?
#
loop_
_entity_poly.entity_id
_entity_poly.type
_entity_poly.pdbx_seq_one_letter_code
_entity_poly.pdbx_strand_id
1 'polypeptide(L)'
;TQMVGGNNHDQYNDTTFTKIFVGGLAWETQRDTMRRYFEQFGEILEAVVITDKNTGRSKGYGFVTFKDPESAMRACQNPSPVIDGRRANCNLASLGANKNRPPTFQHVYFAIFANKFEFLSYFILIYLTHPRQEATTFSGWLFSKNVKQK
;
A
#
# COMPACT_ATOMS: atom_id res chain seq x y z
N THR A 1 -11.89 -43.40 -28.21
CA THR A 1 -10.49 -43.15 -27.79
C THR A 1 -10.50 -42.04 -26.77
N GLN A 2 -10.07 -42.34 -25.54
CA GLN A 2 -9.96 -41.35 -24.47
C GLN A 2 -8.93 -40.27 -24.83
N MET A 3 -9.17 -39.04 -24.37
CA MET A 3 -8.12 -38.06 -24.10
C MET A 3 -8.42 -37.44 -22.74
N VAL A 4 -7.81 -38.03 -21.70
CA VAL A 4 -7.77 -37.50 -20.34
C VAL A 4 -6.85 -36.27 -20.36
N GLY A 5 -7.44 -35.07 -20.32
CA GLY A 5 -6.72 -33.84 -20.00
C GLY A 5 -6.63 -33.70 -18.49
N GLY A 6 -5.56 -34.19 -17.89
CA GLY A 6 -5.34 -34.15 -16.45
C GLY A 6 -5.31 -32.73 -15.89
N ASN A 7 -6.01 -32.54 -14.77
CA ASN A 7 -5.89 -31.42 -13.87
C ASN A 7 -4.43 -31.18 -13.45
N ASN A 8 -3.91 -29.98 -13.65
CA ASN A 8 -2.88 -29.43 -12.77
C ASN A 8 -3.47 -28.19 -12.12
N HIS A 9 -3.78 -28.32 -10.83
CA HIS A 9 -4.12 -27.21 -9.95
C HIS A 9 -3.00 -26.16 -9.99
N ASP A 10 -3.10 -25.17 -10.88
CA ASP A 10 -2.76 -23.82 -10.46
C ASP A 10 -3.98 -23.29 -9.74
N GLN A 11 -4.20 -23.82 -8.54
CA GLN A 11 -4.94 -23.11 -7.51
C GLN A 11 -4.16 -21.82 -7.33
N TYR A 12 -4.50 -20.81 -8.15
CA TYR A 12 -4.06 -19.46 -8.00
C TYR A 12 -4.64 -19.04 -6.65
N ASN A 13 -3.92 -19.39 -5.58
CA ASN A 13 -4.15 -18.83 -4.27
C ASN A 13 -4.12 -17.35 -4.56
N ASP A 14 -5.29 -16.72 -4.47
CA ASP A 14 -5.45 -15.34 -4.83
C ASP A 14 -4.63 -14.52 -3.84
N THR A 15 -3.38 -14.29 -4.21
CA THR A 15 -2.41 -13.60 -3.36
C THR A 15 -2.56 -12.09 -3.44
N THR A 16 -3.61 -11.61 -4.12
CA THR A 16 -3.92 -10.18 -4.30
C THR A 16 -3.91 -9.41 -2.98
N PHE A 17 -4.34 -10.05 -1.89
CA PHE A 17 -4.41 -9.45 -0.55
C PHE A 17 -3.38 -10.01 0.44
N THR A 18 -2.64 -11.06 0.09
CA THR A 18 -1.66 -11.69 1.00
C THR A 18 -0.22 -11.43 0.58
N LYS A 19 0.02 -10.92 -0.63
CA LYS A 19 1.36 -10.64 -1.15
C LYS A 19 1.67 -9.16 -1.13
N ILE A 20 2.83 -8.85 -0.57
CA ILE A 20 3.39 -7.49 -0.51
C ILE A 20 4.61 -7.38 -1.43
N PHE A 21 4.75 -6.20 -2.03
CA PHE A 21 5.95 -5.73 -2.69
C PHE A 21 6.81 -4.97 -1.69
N VAL A 22 8.11 -5.25 -1.70
CA VAL A 22 9.11 -4.56 -0.87
C VAL A 22 10.20 -4.01 -1.79
N GLY A 23 10.27 -2.69 -1.96
CA GLY A 23 11.26 -2.02 -2.79
C GLY A 23 12.25 -1.19 -2.00
N GLY A 24 13.35 -0.75 -2.62
CA GLY A 24 14.35 0.12 -1.98
C GLY A 24 15.25 -0.59 -0.96
N LEU A 25 15.32 -1.92 -1.02
CA LEU A 25 16.16 -2.74 -0.16
C LEU A 25 17.64 -2.43 -0.40
N ALA A 26 18.46 -2.66 0.63
CA ALA A 26 19.91 -2.64 0.44
C ALA A 26 20.31 -3.80 -0.49
N TRP A 27 21.41 -3.65 -1.22
CA TRP A 27 21.82 -4.67 -2.19
C TRP A 27 22.29 -5.96 -1.52
N GLU A 28 22.74 -5.83 -0.29
CA GLU A 28 23.11 -6.88 0.64
C GLU A 28 21.92 -7.52 1.36
N THR A 29 20.72 -6.92 1.31
CA THR A 29 19.54 -7.49 1.97
C THR A 29 19.13 -8.77 1.23
N GLN A 30 19.22 -9.89 1.95
CA GLN A 30 18.87 -11.21 1.44
C GLN A 30 17.47 -11.63 1.88
N ARG A 31 17.01 -12.75 1.29
CA ARG A 31 15.73 -13.38 1.60
C ARG A 31 15.51 -13.55 3.10
N ASP A 32 16.50 -14.09 3.81
CA ASP A 32 16.34 -14.44 5.22
C ASP A 32 16.19 -13.20 6.11
N THR A 33 16.94 -12.13 5.81
CA THR A 33 16.82 -10.85 6.52
C THR A 33 15.46 -10.22 6.30
N MET A 34 15.01 -10.18 5.04
CA MET A 34 13.66 -9.71 4.72
C MET A 34 12.60 -10.56 5.42
N ARG A 35 12.70 -11.88 5.35
CA ARG A 35 11.75 -12.80 5.99
C ARG A 35 11.68 -12.53 7.49
N ARG A 36 12.81 -12.50 8.19
CA ARG A 36 12.88 -12.20 9.63
C ARG A 36 12.24 -10.86 9.98
N TYR A 37 12.44 -9.83 9.15
CA TYR A 37 11.79 -8.55 9.35
C TYR A 37 10.26 -8.67 9.26
N PHE A 38 9.73 -9.41 8.28
CA PHE A 38 8.28 -9.48 8.07
C PHE A 38 7.56 -10.54 8.92
N GLU A 39 8.27 -11.50 9.52
CA GLU A 39 7.68 -12.54 10.39
C GLU A 39 6.95 -11.95 11.60
N GLN A 40 7.34 -10.74 12.05
CA GLN A 40 6.65 -10.03 13.14
C GLN A 40 5.19 -9.66 12.80
N PHE A 41 4.85 -9.60 11.51
CA PHE A 41 3.49 -9.27 11.04
C PHE A 41 2.64 -10.51 10.77
N GLY A 42 3.19 -11.72 10.83
CA GLY A 42 2.45 -12.97 10.64
C GLY A 42 3.23 -14.08 9.96
N GLU A 43 2.58 -15.23 9.78
CA GLU A 43 3.18 -16.41 9.15
C GLU A 43 3.46 -16.15 7.66
N ILE A 44 4.73 -16.33 7.26
CA ILE A 44 5.19 -16.14 5.89
C ILE A 44 5.23 -17.48 5.16
N LEU A 45 4.44 -17.59 4.09
CA LEU A 45 4.47 -18.71 3.15
C LEU A 45 5.69 -18.64 2.24
N GLU A 46 6.01 -17.46 1.73
CA GLU A 46 7.11 -17.27 0.79
C GLU A 46 7.76 -15.89 0.95
N ALA A 47 9.09 -15.84 0.87
CA ALA A 47 9.83 -14.58 0.73
C ALA A 47 10.84 -14.73 -0.41
N VAL A 48 10.93 -13.73 -1.29
CA VAL A 48 11.84 -13.75 -2.44
C VAL A 48 12.46 -12.37 -2.64
N VAL A 49 13.79 -12.31 -2.67
CA VAL A 49 14.54 -11.16 -3.18
C VAL A 49 14.81 -11.38 -4.66
N ILE A 50 14.47 -10.40 -5.49
CA ILE A 50 14.73 -10.51 -6.93
C ILE A 50 16.18 -10.16 -7.20
N THR A 51 16.89 -11.11 -7.81
CA THR A 51 18.25 -10.95 -8.27
C THR A 51 18.30 -10.88 -9.80
N ASP A 52 19.38 -10.29 -10.31
CA ASP A 52 19.74 -10.38 -11.71
C ASP A 52 20.26 -11.79 -12.03
N LYS A 53 19.75 -12.41 -13.10
CA LYS A 53 20.08 -13.80 -13.44
C LYS A 53 21.52 -13.98 -13.92
N ASN A 54 22.12 -12.95 -14.51
CA ASN A 54 23.47 -13.02 -15.08
C ASN A 54 24.52 -12.74 -14.01
N THR A 55 24.26 -11.75 -13.14
CA THR A 55 25.23 -11.30 -12.13
C THR A 55 24.99 -11.86 -10.74
N GLY A 56 23.81 -12.42 -10.47
CA GLY A 56 23.38 -12.88 -9.15
C GLY A 56 23.12 -11.76 -8.14
N ARG A 57 23.31 -10.48 -8.52
CA ARG A 57 23.17 -9.34 -7.62
C ARG A 57 21.69 -9.00 -7.37
N SER A 58 21.38 -8.54 -6.16
CA SER A 58 20.04 -8.05 -5.81
C SER A 58 19.64 -6.87 -6.70
N LYS A 59 18.38 -6.84 -7.13
CA LYS A 59 17.78 -5.69 -7.81
C LYS A 59 17.21 -4.66 -6.84
N GLY A 60 17.39 -4.85 -5.52
CA GLY A 60 16.90 -3.92 -4.50
C GLY A 60 15.39 -3.99 -4.25
N TYR A 61 14.74 -5.10 -4.64
CA TYR A 61 13.34 -5.35 -4.32
C TYR A 61 13.03 -6.84 -4.20
N GLY A 62 11.89 -7.13 -3.58
CA GLY A 62 11.41 -8.48 -3.36
C GLY A 62 9.91 -8.53 -3.08
N PHE A 63 9.45 -9.73 -2.77
CA PHE A 63 8.06 -10.02 -2.43
C PHE A 63 7.99 -10.90 -1.20
N VAL A 64 6.96 -10.67 -0.39
CA VAL A 64 6.61 -11.54 0.74
C VAL A 64 5.15 -11.93 0.59
N THR A 65 4.88 -13.22 0.67
CA THR A 65 3.54 -13.80 0.66
C THR A 65 3.24 -14.30 2.06
N PHE A 66 2.24 -13.69 2.70
CA PHE A 66 1.73 -14.13 4.00
C PHE A 66 0.70 -15.25 3.83
N LYS A 67 0.47 -15.99 4.90
CA LYS A 67 -0.64 -16.93 4.99
C LYS A 67 -1.99 -16.21 5.03
N ASP A 68 -2.06 -15.14 5.81
CA ASP A 68 -3.30 -14.39 6.06
C ASP A 68 -3.23 -12.97 5.47
N PRO A 69 -4.34 -12.45 4.91
CA PRO A 69 -4.37 -11.10 4.34
C PRO A 69 -4.22 -10.00 5.40
N GLU A 70 -4.65 -10.26 6.63
CA GLU A 70 -4.47 -9.35 7.77
C GLU A 70 -3.00 -9.08 8.07
N SER A 71 -2.15 -10.09 7.90
CA SER A 71 -0.70 -9.98 8.08
C SER A 71 -0.07 -9.06 7.02
N ALA A 72 -0.51 -9.17 5.77
CA ALA A 72 -0.10 -8.27 4.70
C ALA A 72 -0.56 -6.82 4.93
N MET A 73 -1.80 -6.63 5.41
CA MET A 73 -2.31 -5.32 5.78
C MET A 73 -1.48 -4.68 6.90
N ARG A 74 -1.18 -5.42 7.98
CA ARG A 74 -0.31 -4.96 9.07
C ARG A 74 1.08 -4.56 8.59
N ALA A 75 1.70 -5.38 7.74
CA ALA A 75 3.00 -5.07 7.15
C ALA A 75 2.97 -3.77 6.32
N CYS A 76 1.85 -3.46 5.67
CA CYS A 76 1.68 -2.25 4.87
C CYS A 76 1.23 -1.01 5.68
N GLN A 77 0.93 -1.13 6.98
CA GLN A 77 0.58 0.02 7.81
C GLN A 77 1.72 1.04 7.89
N ASN A 78 2.96 0.56 7.90
CA ASN A 78 4.13 1.41 7.68
C ASN A 78 4.60 1.25 6.22
N PRO A 79 4.26 2.19 5.32
CA PRO A 79 4.65 2.09 3.91
C PRO A 79 6.15 2.33 3.69
N SER A 80 6.90 2.83 4.68
CA SER A 80 8.33 3.13 4.56
C SER A 80 9.19 2.54 5.68
N PRO A 81 9.23 1.20 5.82
CA PRO A 81 10.01 0.54 6.87
C PRO A 81 11.52 0.72 6.65
N VAL A 82 12.30 0.64 7.73
CA VAL A 82 13.76 0.59 7.66
C VAL A 82 14.21 -0.86 7.81
N ILE A 83 14.91 -1.39 6.79
CA ILE A 83 15.44 -2.76 6.75
C ILE A 83 16.93 -2.64 6.42
N ASP A 84 17.79 -3.28 7.22
CA ASP A 84 19.26 -3.17 7.12
C ASP A 84 19.77 -1.71 7.07
N GLY A 85 19.16 -0.83 7.88
CA GLY A 85 19.52 0.59 7.93
C GLY A 85 19.11 1.41 6.70
N ARG A 86 18.42 0.81 5.71
CA ARG A 86 17.92 1.48 4.52
C ARG A 86 16.41 1.61 4.53
N ARG A 87 15.90 2.78 4.12
CA ARG A 87 14.46 2.99 3.94
C ARG A 87 13.96 2.21 2.73
N ALA A 88 13.07 1.27 2.98
CA ALA A 88 12.36 0.49 1.98
C ALA A 88 10.94 1.06 1.73
N ASN A 89 10.25 0.54 0.73
CA ASN A 89 8.85 0.82 0.41
C ASN A 89 8.05 -0.47 0.50
N CYS A 90 6.95 -0.48 1.23
CA CYS A 90 6.10 -1.65 1.43
C CYS A 90 4.67 -1.36 0.97
N ASN A 91 4.14 -2.14 0.03
CA ASN A 91 2.78 -2.01 -0.49
C ASN A 91 2.20 -3.38 -0.86
N LEU A 92 0.88 -3.51 -1.01
CA LEU A 92 0.29 -4.69 -1.64
C LEU A 92 0.85 -4.86 -3.06
N ALA A 93 1.28 -6.08 -3.39
CA ALA A 93 1.88 -6.37 -4.69
C ALA A 93 0.92 -6.15 -5.86
N SER A 94 -0.38 -6.31 -5.61
CA SER A 94 -1.46 -6.04 -6.56
C SER A 94 -1.50 -4.59 -7.05
N LEU A 95 -1.00 -3.62 -6.25
CA LEU A 95 -0.92 -2.22 -6.65
C LEU A 95 0.11 -1.98 -7.77
N GLY A 96 1.21 -2.74 -7.79
CA GLY A 96 2.28 -2.61 -8.77
C GLY A 96 2.17 -3.55 -9.98
N ALA A 97 1.26 -4.52 -9.94
CA ALA A 97 1.12 -5.55 -10.98
C ALA A 97 0.57 -5.02 -12.32
N ASN A 98 0.05 -3.78 -12.36
CA ASN A 98 -0.51 -3.22 -13.58
C ASN A 98 0.43 -2.24 -14.28
N LYS A 99 1.32 -2.77 -15.13
CA LYS A 99 2.20 -1.95 -15.98
C LYS A 99 1.52 -1.38 -17.24
N ASN A 100 0.25 -1.70 -17.50
CA ASN A 100 -0.49 -1.25 -18.68
C ASN A 100 -1.68 -0.32 -18.36
N ARG A 101 -1.91 0.10 -17.11
CA ARG A 101 -2.91 1.12 -16.80
C ARG A 101 -2.23 2.49 -16.66
N PRO A 102 -2.62 3.52 -17.46
CA PRO A 102 -2.26 4.89 -17.12
C PRO A 102 -2.76 5.16 -15.70
N PRO A 103 -2.05 5.96 -14.90
CA PRO A 103 -2.43 6.21 -13.51
C PRO A 103 -3.84 6.78 -13.51
N THR A 104 -4.83 5.97 -13.12
CA THR A 104 -6.19 6.47 -12.98
C THR A 104 -6.20 7.34 -11.73
N PHE A 105 -6.63 8.59 -11.92
CA PHE A 105 -6.66 9.65 -10.92
C PHE A 105 -7.27 9.19 -9.57
N GLN A 106 -8.13 8.16 -9.56
CA GLN A 106 -8.79 7.65 -8.36
C GLN A 106 -7.86 6.98 -7.32
N HIS A 107 -6.77 6.32 -7.71
CA HIS A 107 -5.88 5.69 -6.71
C HIS A 107 -5.06 6.70 -5.90
N VAL A 108 -4.76 7.86 -6.49
CA VAL A 108 -4.05 8.94 -5.80
C VAL A 108 -4.98 9.61 -4.78
N TYR A 109 -6.27 9.77 -5.09
CA TYR A 109 -7.24 10.32 -4.15
C TYR A 109 -7.52 9.39 -2.96
N PHE A 110 -7.59 8.07 -3.15
CA PHE A 110 -7.78 7.15 -2.02
C PHE A 110 -6.55 7.09 -1.11
N ALA A 111 -5.33 7.16 -1.65
CA ALA A 111 -4.10 7.20 -0.85
C ALA A 111 -3.95 8.54 -0.09
N ILE A 112 -4.38 9.66 -0.68
CA ILE A 112 -4.42 10.96 -0.01
C ILE A 112 -5.52 11.02 1.06
N PHE A 113 -6.68 10.38 0.82
CA PHE A 113 -7.82 10.41 1.76
C PHE A 113 -7.82 9.31 2.82
N ALA A 114 -7.09 8.21 2.65
CA ALA A 114 -6.89 7.22 3.71
C ALA A 114 -6.17 7.81 4.94
N ASN A 115 -5.52 8.97 4.77
CA ASN A 115 -4.96 9.78 5.85
C ASN A 115 -5.80 11.03 6.14
N LYS A 116 -7.13 10.94 6.02
CA LYS A 116 -8.06 12.03 6.34
C LYS A 116 -9.23 11.57 7.22
N PHE A 117 -8.92 10.72 8.20
CA PHE A 117 -9.82 10.45 9.34
C PHE A 117 -9.34 11.12 10.64
N GLU A 118 -8.44 12.10 10.54
CA GLU A 118 -7.98 12.95 11.66
C GLU A 118 -8.39 14.43 11.51
N PHE A 119 -9.01 14.80 10.38
CA PHE A 119 -9.40 16.21 10.14
C PHE A 119 -10.81 16.56 10.64
N LEU A 120 -11.65 15.57 10.95
CA LEU A 120 -12.99 15.83 11.51
C LEU A 120 -12.98 15.94 13.04
N SER A 121 -12.00 15.34 13.73
CA SER A 121 -11.82 15.51 15.18
C SER A 121 -11.36 16.93 15.54
N TYR A 122 -10.45 17.50 14.73
CA TYR A 122 -9.94 18.86 14.95
C TYR A 122 -11.00 19.96 14.75
N PHE A 123 -11.96 19.77 13.84
CA PHE A 123 -13.06 20.72 13.67
C PHE A 123 -14.10 20.63 14.80
N ILE A 124 -14.38 19.43 15.33
CA ILE A 124 -15.31 19.25 16.46
C ILE A 124 -14.73 19.83 17.76
N LEU A 125 -13.41 19.70 17.98
CA LEU A 125 -12.74 20.28 19.16
C LEU A 125 -12.68 21.82 19.13
N ILE A 126 -12.56 22.44 17.96
CA ILE A 126 -12.63 23.91 17.83
C ILE A 126 -14.05 24.44 18.11
N TYR A 127 -15.09 23.73 17.66
CA TYR A 127 -16.49 24.12 17.93
C TYR A 127 -16.94 23.90 19.38
N LEU A 128 -16.33 22.97 20.12
CA LEU A 128 -16.68 22.68 21.52
C LEU A 128 -15.93 23.56 22.54
N THR A 129 -14.84 24.22 22.14
CA THR A 129 -14.00 25.04 23.05
C THR A 129 -14.32 26.54 23.03
N HIS A 130 -15.18 27.01 22.14
CA HIS A 130 -15.55 28.42 22.05
C HIS A 130 -17.07 28.62 21.91
N PRO A 131 -17.82 28.78 23.03
CA PRO A 131 -19.13 29.40 22.95
C PRO A 131 -18.94 30.90 22.75
N ARG A 132 -19.66 31.46 21.76
CA ARG A 132 -19.98 32.90 21.60
C ARG A 132 -18.92 33.74 20.86
N GLN A 133 -19.21 34.10 19.61
CA GLN A 133 -19.59 35.46 19.15
C GLN A 133 -19.70 35.46 17.60
N GLU A 134 -20.83 36.01 17.12
CA GLU A 134 -21.12 36.60 15.80
C GLU A 134 -20.99 35.78 14.50
N ALA A 135 -22.13 35.20 14.13
CA ALA A 135 -22.46 34.74 12.79
C ALA A 135 -22.87 35.92 11.90
N THR A 136 -21.94 36.56 11.19
CA THR A 136 -22.30 37.57 10.16
C THR A 136 -21.24 37.79 9.06
N THR A 137 -20.48 36.79 8.61
CA THR A 137 -19.67 36.98 7.37
C THR A 137 -19.31 35.70 6.62
N PHE A 138 -20.27 34.80 6.38
CA PHE A 138 -20.00 33.60 5.55
C PHE A 138 -20.91 33.43 4.32
N SER A 139 -21.79 34.38 4.03
CA SER A 139 -22.62 34.38 2.82
C SER A 139 -21.92 34.94 1.57
N GLY A 140 -20.83 35.70 1.73
CA GLY A 140 -20.14 36.36 0.59
C GLY A 140 -19.28 35.43 -0.27
N TRP A 141 -18.78 34.31 0.27
CA TRP A 141 -17.86 33.44 -0.46
C TRP A 141 -18.57 32.39 -1.33
N LEU A 142 -19.80 32.01 -0.97
CA LEU A 142 -20.54 30.96 -1.67
C LEU A 142 -21.19 31.45 -2.99
N PHE A 143 -21.36 32.76 -3.18
CA PHE A 143 -21.97 33.31 -4.40
C PHE A 143 -20.97 33.60 -5.53
N SER A 144 -19.66 33.63 -5.24
CA SER A 144 -18.62 33.98 -6.24
C SER A 144 -18.14 32.79 -7.10
N LYS A 145 -18.54 31.55 -6.79
CA LYS A 145 -18.12 30.37 -7.57
C LYS A 145 -19.10 29.93 -8.67
N ASN A 146 -20.24 30.60 -8.86
CA ASN A 146 -21.27 30.23 -9.85
C ASN A 146 -21.34 31.14 -11.09
N VAL A 147 -20.32 31.95 -11.38
CA VAL A 147 -20.27 32.85 -12.57
C VAL A 147 -19.11 32.54 -13.53
N LYS A 148 -18.42 31.40 -13.38
CA LYS A 148 -17.41 30.96 -14.37
C LYS A 148 -17.66 29.55 -14.91
N GLN A 149 -18.93 29.24 -15.18
CA GLN A 149 -19.33 28.15 -16.05
C GLN A 149 -20.44 28.67 -17.00
N LYS A 150 -20.05 29.53 -17.94
CA LYS A 150 -20.73 29.71 -19.23
C LYS A 150 -19.76 30.29 -20.25
#